data_AF-A0A525BY77-F1
#
_entry.id   AF-A0A525BY77-F1
#
_cell.length_a   1.000
_cell.length_b   1.000
_cell.length_c   1.000
_cell.angle_alpha   90.00
_cell.angle_beta   90.00
_cell.angle_gamma   90.00
#
_symmetry.space_group_name_H-M   'P 1'
#
loop_
_entity.id
_entity.type
_entity.pdbx_description
1 polymer ?
#
loop_
_entity_poly.entity_id
_entity_poly.type
_entity_poly.pdbx_seq_one_letter_code
_entity_poly.pdbx_strand_id
1 'polypeptide(L)' 'TSVMIGANNESQLAVNLGAANVTLTRDEIAKLDELTAPTLPYPAWMQPMGRDAQVAEALGV' A
#
# COMPACT_ATOMS: atom_id res chain seq x y z
N THR A 1 4.70 -12.61 11.11
CA THR A 1 3.56 -12.00 10.37
C THR A 1 2.61 -13.10 9.99
N SER A 2 1.32 -12.95 10.29
CA SER A 2 0.28 -13.91 9.91
C SER A 2 -0.73 -13.20 9.03
N VAL A 3 -1.23 -13.87 7.98
CA VAL A 3 -2.18 -13.30 7.01
C VAL A 3 -3.41 -14.21 6.95
N MET A 4 -4.60 -13.61 6.94
CA MET A 4 -5.86 -14.32 6.69
C MET A 4 -6.28 -14.12 5.23
N ILE A 5 -6.63 -15.20 4.54
CA ILE A 5 -7.07 -15.19 3.15
C ILE A 5 -8.34 -16.04 3.04
N GLY A 6 -9.38 -15.50 2.40
CA GLY A 6 -10.61 -16.26 2.12
C GLY A 6 -10.53 -17.01 0.78
N ALA A 7 -11.34 -18.05 0.64
CA ALA A 7 -11.56 -18.75 -0.62
C ALA A 7 -13.06 -19.03 -0.83
N ASN A 8 -13.57 -18.77 -2.02
CA ASN A 8 -14.97 -18.96 -2.38
C ASN A 8 -15.26 -20.38 -2.93
N ASN A 9 -14.21 -21.15 -3.24
CA ASN A 9 -14.30 -22.56 -3.65
C ASN A 9 -12.98 -23.30 -3.39
N GLU A 10 -13.00 -24.62 -3.56
CA GLU A 10 -11.86 -25.50 -3.27
C GLU A 10 -10.65 -25.25 -4.19
N SER A 11 -10.88 -24.97 -5.47
CA SER A 11 -9.81 -24.70 -6.43
C SER A 11 -9.01 -23.45 -6.04
N GLN A 12 -9.71 -22.38 -5.66
CA GLN A 12 -9.07 -21.16 -5.17
C GLN A 12 -8.29 -21.40 -3.88
N LEU A 13 -8.83 -22.19 -2.95
CA LEU A 13 -8.13 -22.54 -1.71
C LEU A 13 -6.80 -23.25 -2.01
N ALA A 14 -6.79 -24.22 -2.93
CA ALA A 14 -5.58 -24.92 -3.34
C ALA A 14 -4.52 -23.97 -3.92
N VAL A 15 -4.93 -23.04 -4.78
CA VAL A 15 -4.03 -22.02 -5.35
C VAL A 15 -3.50 -21.07 -4.26
N ASN A 16 -4.36 -20.59 -3.35
CA ASN A 16 -3.98 -19.71 -2.25
C ASN A 16 -2.93 -20.37 -1.34
N LEU A 17 -3.11 -21.64 -0.99
CA LEU A 17 -2.13 -22.39 -0.19
C LEU A 17 -0.80 -22.57 -0.93
N GLY A 18 -0.85 -22.76 -2.26
CA GLY A 18 0.33 -22.82 -3.11
C GLY A 18 1.17 -21.54 -3.10
N ALA A 19 0.56 -20.38 -2.86
CA ALA A 19 1.26 -19.10 -2.81
C ALA A 19 2.35 -19.04 -1.72
N ALA A 20 2.24 -19.84 -0.66
CA ALA A 20 3.26 -19.93 0.39
C ALA A 20 4.62 -20.45 -0.11
N ASN A 21 4.63 -21.11 -1.27
CA ASN A 21 5.85 -21.63 -1.89
C ASN A 21 6.46 -20.64 -2.90
N VAL A 22 5.80 -19.51 -3.18
CA VAL A 22 6.35 -18.48 -4.07
C VAL A 22 7.47 -17.77 -3.34
N THR A 23 8.66 -17.79 -3.95
CA THR A 23 9.83 -17.06 -3.45
C THR A 23 10.19 -15.99 -4.46
N LEU A 24 10.23 -14.74 -4.01
CA LEU A 24 10.66 -13.59 -4.81
C LEU A 24 12.07 -13.19 -4.41
N THR A 25 12.85 -12.76 -5.40
CA THR A 25 14.15 -12.12 -5.16
C THR A 25 13.97 -10.75 -4.51
N ARG A 26 15.04 -10.22 -3.91
CA ARG A 26 15.01 -8.88 -3.33
C ARG A 26 14.66 -7.81 -4.35
N ASP A 27 15.14 -7.95 -5.59
CA ASP A 27 14.91 -6.98 -6.65
C ASP A 27 13.44 -7.00 -7.12
N GLU A 28 12.82 -8.18 -7.18
CA GLU A 28 11.39 -8.31 -7.48
C GLU A 28 10.51 -7.71 -6.38
N ILE A 29 10.87 -7.92 -5.11
CA ILE A 29 10.18 -7.30 -3.97
C ILE A 29 10.31 -5.78 -4.05
N ALA A 30 11.52 -5.26 -4.26
CA ALA A 30 11.75 -3.81 -4.37
C ALA A 30 10.94 -3.17 -5.50
N LYS A 31 10.85 -3.86 -6.65
CA LYS A 31 10.03 -3.43 -7.77
C LYS A 31 8.54 -3.41 -7.43
N LEU A 32 8.04 -4.40 -6.69
CA LEU A 32 6.64 -4.43 -6.24
C LEU A 32 6.35 -3.31 -5.23
N ASP A 33 7.26 -3.06 -4.28
CA ASP A 33 7.13 -1.99 -3.30
C ASP A 33 7.07 -0.62 -3.98
N GLU A 34 7.93 -0.37 -4.96
CA GLU A 34 7.91 0.89 -5.74
C GLU A 34 6.59 1.05 -6.50
N LEU A 35 6.13 0.00 -7.18
CA LEU A 35 4.89 0.04 -7.97
C LEU A 35 3.62 0.16 -7.11
N THR A 36 3.66 -0.31 -5.87
CA THR A 36 2.49 -0.32 -4.97
C THR A 36 2.57 0.72 -3.86
N ALA A 37 3.56 1.61 -3.93
CA ALA A 37 3.75 2.67 -2.96
C ALA A 37 2.44 3.44 -2.73
N PRO A 38 1.92 3.48 -1.48
CA PRO A 38 0.64 4.09 -1.20
C PRO A 38 0.70 5.59 -1.50
N THR A 39 -0.26 6.06 -2.29
CA THR A 39 -0.49 7.50 -2.49
C THR A 39 -1.30 8.07 -1.33
N LEU A 40 -1.27 9.39 -1.16
CA LEU A 40 -2.09 10.07 -0.15
C LEU A 40 -3.57 9.72 -0.38
N PRO A 41 -4.26 9.09 0.60
CA PRO A 41 -5.65 8.66 0.42
C PRO A 41 -6.56 9.86 0.23
N TYR A 42 -7.71 9.69 -0.43
CA TYR A 42 -8.74 10.74 -0.45
C TYR A 42 -9.40 10.84 0.93
N PRO A 43 -9.61 12.06 1.49
CA PRO A 43 -9.29 13.38 0.94
C PRO A 43 -7.95 13.96 1.43
N ALA A 44 -7.08 13.17 2.07
CA ALA A 44 -5.80 13.62 2.63
C ALA A 44 -4.89 14.30 1.59
N TRP A 45 -4.92 13.86 0.32
CA TRP A 45 -4.17 14.53 -0.75
C TRP A 45 -4.62 15.97 -1.02
N MET A 46 -5.84 16.36 -0.60
CA MET A 46 -6.34 17.73 -0.73
C MET A 46 -5.88 18.66 0.39
N GLN A 47 -5.39 18.14 1.52
CA GLN A 47 -4.93 18.94 2.66
C GLN A 47 -3.91 20.04 2.30
N PRO A 48 -2.85 19.77 1.50
CA PRO A 48 -1.93 20.83 1.09
C PRO A 48 -2.56 21.88 0.16
N MET A 49 -3.68 21.59 -0.51
CA MET A 49 -4.29 22.50 -1.49
C MET A 49 -4.98 23.70 -0.84
N GLY A 50 -5.48 23.55 0.40
CA GLY A 50 -6.14 24.62 1.16
C GLY A 50 -5.21 25.35 2.12
N ARG A 51 -3.92 24.98 2.17
CA ARG A 51 -2.96 25.56 3.10
C ARG A 51 -2.49 26.92 2.58
N ASP A 52 -2.83 27.97 3.30
CA ASP A 52 -2.31 29.30 3.04
C ASP A 52 -0.85 29.39 3.49
N ALA A 53 0.06 29.67 2.55
CA ALA A 53 1.49 29.74 2.81
C ALA A 53 1.88 30.88 3.75
N GLN A 54 1.18 32.01 3.69
CA GLN A 54 1.46 33.18 4.54
C GLN A 54 1.01 32.93 5.98
N VAL A 55 -0.13 32.26 6.16
CA VAL A 55 -0.62 31.87 7.49
C VAL A 55 0.30 30.80 8.11
N ALA A 56 0.76 29.83 7.32
CA ALA A 56 1.70 28.81 7.76
C ALA A 56 3.02 29.42 8.27
N GLU A 57 3.58 30.36 7.49
CA GLU A 57 4.79 31.11 7.87
C GLU A 57 4.59 31.92 9.16
N ALA A 58 3.48 32.64 9.28
CA ALA A 58 3.17 33.44 10.47
C ALA A 58 2.98 32.59 11.74
N LEU A 59 2.51 31.34 11.59
CA LEU A 59 2.29 30.40 12.69
C LEU A 59 3.50 29.48 12.96
N GLY A 60 4.55 29.54 12.15
CA GLY A 60 5.74 28.70 12.29
C GLY A 60 5.47 27.20 12.11
N VAL A 61 4.41 26.84 11.37
CA VAL A 61 3.98 25.46 11.10
C VAL A 61 4.01 25.11 9.64
#